data_AF-A0A448SNI6-F1
#
_entry.id   AF-A0A448SNI6-F1
#
_cell.length_a   1.000
_cell.length_b   1.000
_cell.length_c   1.000
_cell.angle_alpha   90.00
_cell.angle_beta   90.00
_cell.angle_gamma   90.00
#
_symmetry.space_group_name_H-M   'P 1'
#
loop_
_entity.id
_entity.type
_entity.pdbx_description
1 polymer ?
#
loop_
_entity_poly.entity_id
_entity_poly.type
_entity_poly.pdbx_seq_one_letter_code
_entity_poly.pdbx_strand_id
1 'polypeptide(L)'
;MHIQTDTTLLLDPRRQASLLYWQGFSVKQIAEMLNQKAPTVQSWKQREKWDAIAPISRVEASLEARIIQLILKGKKEGSDYKEIDLLGRQIERLARVNRYMATGNEVDLNPNVANRNKGERKKPKKNYFSEEAISKLEQVFFDDSFEYQLGWHKAGLAHRIRNILKSRQIGATFYFARESLLHALKTGHNQVFLSASKTQAYVFREYIIQFALLVDVELAGDPIVLGNNGAKLIFLGTNSNTAQSHNGDLLVDEIFWIPNFQKLRKVASGMASQKHLRSTYFSTPPLWGMAHFNSGQANCSTKAVKMPVSAWRSISVTARSLRASVAVMANGGRLSPLRMHLPEAATSSTWTY
;
A
#
# COMPACT_ATOMS: atom_id res chain seq x y z
N MET A 1 2.53 31.16 -72.60
CA MET A 1 1.30 31.35 -71.81
C MET A 1 1.51 32.52 -70.85
N HIS A 2 1.00 33.70 -71.18
CA HIS A 2 0.87 34.77 -70.20
C HIS A 2 -0.33 34.42 -69.32
N ILE A 3 -0.08 34.02 -68.07
CA ILE A 3 -1.15 33.88 -67.08
C ILE A 3 -1.55 35.31 -66.71
N GLN A 4 -2.61 35.83 -67.35
CA GLN A 4 -3.30 37.02 -66.87
C GLN A 4 -3.93 36.65 -65.52
N THR A 5 -3.23 36.96 -64.45
CA THR A 5 -3.80 36.91 -63.10
C THR A 5 -4.70 38.14 -62.98
N ASP A 6 -6.01 37.91 -62.85
CA ASP A 6 -6.95 38.98 -62.57
C ASP A 6 -6.69 39.51 -61.14
N THR A 7 -5.84 40.53 -61.05
CA THR A 7 -5.39 41.14 -59.78
C THR A 7 -6.47 42.00 -59.12
N THR A 8 -7.66 42.11 -59.71
CA THR A 8 -8.80 42.86 -59.16
C THR A 8 -9.21 42.35 -57.77
N LEU A 9 -9.04 41.05 -57.49
CA LEU A 9 -9.27 40.46 -56.15
C LEU A 9 -8.16 40.77 -55.13
N LEU A 10 -6.95 41.08 -55.58
CA LEU A 10 -5.82 41.47 -54.72
C LEU A 10 -5.88 42.96 -54.32
N LEU A 11 -6.59 43.76 -55.10
CA LEU A 11 -6.79 45.20 -54.90
C LEU A 11 -8.22 45.51 -54.40
N ASP A 12 -8.90 44.55 -53.76
CA ASP A 12 -10.25 44.78 -53.24
C ASP A 12 -10.20 45.88 -52.16
N PRO A 13 -10.75 47.09 -52.42
CA PRO A 13 -10.71 48.20 -51.48
C PRO A 13 -11.44 47.88 -50.18
N ARG A 14 -12.38 46.92 -50.20
CA ARG A 14 -13.10 46.47 -49.01
C ARG A 14 -12.22 45.69 -48.05
N ARG A 15 -11.36 44.81 -48.56
CA ARG A 15 -10.37 44.05 -47.75
C ARG A 15 -9.26 44.94 -47.22
N GLN A 16 -8.82 45.93 -48.01
CA GLN A 16 -7.84 46.91 -47.52
C GLN A 16 -8.42 47.79 -46.40
N ALA A 17 -9.70 48.17 -46.52
CA ALA A 17 -10.39 48.93 -45.51
C ALA A 17 -10.52 48.18 -44.17
N SER A 18 -10.79 46.87 -44.18
CA SER A 18 -10.88 46.08 -42.95
C SER A 18 -9.53 45.94 -42.23
N LEU A 19 -8.44 45.74 -42.99
CA LEU A 19 -7.08 45.70 -42.43
C LEU A 19 -6.67 47.04 -41.80
N LEU A 20 -6.92 48.16 -42.49
CA LEU A 20 -6.65 49.51 -41.96
C LEU A 20 -7.49 49.80 -40.70
N TYR A 21 -8.74 49.36 -40.69
CA TYR A 21 -9.59 49.50 -39.50
C TYR A 21 -9.00 48.76 -38.30
N TRP A 22 -8.54 47.52 -38.49
CA TRP A 22 -7.92 46.75 -37.40
C TRP A 22 -6.54 47.26 -36.98
N GLN A 23 -5.88 48.07 -37.80
CA GLN A 23 -4.66 48.82 -37.43
C GLN A 23 -4.96 50.06 -36.57
N GLY A 24 -6.23 50.44 -36.41
CA GLY A 24 -6.66 51.56 -35.56
C GLY A 24 -7.03 52.85 -36.31
N PHE A 25 -7.07 52.84 -37.64
CA PHE A 25 -7.51 54.01 -38.40
C PHE A 25 -9.03 54.22 -38.30
N SER A 26 -9.45 55.48 -38.21
CA SER A 26 -10.87 55.83 -38.21
C SER A 26 -11.49 55.65 -39.60
N VAL A 27 -12.81 55.42 -39.67
CA VAL A 27 -13.55 55.24 -40.93
C VAL A 27 -13.36 56.44 -41.88
N LYS A 28 -13.22 57.66 -41.34
CA LYS A 28 -12.95 58.87 -42.14
C LYS A 28 -11.57 58.84 -42.79
N GLN A 29 -10.54 58.50 -42.01
CA GLN A 29 -9.16 58.37 -42.52
C GLN A 29 -9.05 57.26 -43.57
N ILE A 30 -9.72 56.13 -43.35
CA ILE A 30 -9.73 55.00 -44.30
C ILE A 30 -10.41 55.42 -45.62
N ALA A 31 -11.51 56.16 -45.54
CA ALA A 31 -12.21 56.68 -46.71
C ALA A 31 -11.32 57.61 -47.54
N GLU A 32 -10.56 58.49 -46.89
CA GLU A 32 -9.57 59.37 -47.55
C GLU A 32 -8.43 58.57 -48.18
N MET A 33 -7.84 57.61 -47.45
CA MET A 33 -6.72 56.78 -47.93
C MET A 33 -7.07 55.91 -49.14
N LEU A 34 -8.30 55.37 -49.18
CA LEU A 34 -8.76 54.49 -50.27
C LEU A 34 -9.51 55.24 -51.37
N ASN A 35 -9.61 56.57 -51.27
CA ASN A 35 -10.41 57.42 -52.16
C ASN A 35 -11.87 56.93 -52.31
N GLN A 36 -12.49 56.55 -51.18
CA GLN A 36 -13.87 56.06 -51.09
C GLN A 36 -14.74 57.03 -50.30
N LYS A 37 -16.05 56.98 -50.50
CA LYS A 37 -16.99 57.77 -49.69
C LYS A 37 -17.11 57.17 -48.28
N ALA A 38 -17.07 58.01 -47.24
CA ALA A 38 -17.18 57.56 -45.85
C ALA A 38 -18.41 56.67 -45.54
N PRO A 39 -19.62 56.95 -46.09
CA PRO A 39 -20.78 56.05 -45.92
C PRO A 39 -20.56 54.66 -46.50
N THR A 40 -19.76 54.53 -47.56
CA THR A 40 -19.44 53.23 -48.18
C THR A 40 -18.59 52.37 -47.24
N VAL A 41 -17.53 52.95 -46.67
CA VAL A 41 -16.67 52.26 -45.69
C VAL A 41 -17.45 51.91 -44.41
N GLN A 42 -18.32 52.81 -43.95
CA GLN A 42 -19.22 52.55 -42.83
C GLN A 42 -20.18 51.38 -43.11
N SER A 43 -20.71 51.28 -44.33
CA SER A 43 -21.56 50.16 -44.74
C SER A 43 -20.80 48.83 -44.74
N TRP A 44 -19.56 48.82 -45.21
CA TRP A 44 -18.70 47.62 -45.16
C TRP A 44 -18.45 47.17 -43.72
N LYS A 45 -18.06 48.12 -42.86
CA LYS A 45 -17.87 47.88 -41.42
C LYS A 45 -19.08 47.21 -40.77
N GLN A 46 -20.28 47.72 -41.05
CA GLN A 46 -21.52 47.19 -40.49
C GLN A 46 -21.89 45.82 -41.05
N ARG A 47 -21.80 45.63 -42.37
CA ARG A 47 -22.16 44.36 -43.04
C ARG A 47 -21.26 43.21 -42.62
N GLU A 48 -19.97 43.48 -42.49
CA GLU A 48 -18.96 42.48 -42.10
C GLU A 48 -18.69 42.42 -40.60
N LYS A 49 -19.38 43.27 -39.83
CA LYS A 49 -19.29 43.31 -38.36
C LYS A 49 -17.83 43.34 -37.88
N TRP A 50 -17.02 44.26 -38.42
CA TRP A 50 -15.58 44.30 -38.12
C TRP A 50 -15.26 44.36 -36.61
N ASP A 51 -16.16 44.96 -35.82
CA ASP A 51 -16.04 45.05 -34.36
C ASP A 51 -16.27 43.71 -33.64
N ALA A 52 -17.05 42.80 -34.22
CA ALA A 52 -17.39 41.51 -33.62
C ALA A 52 -16.34 40.41 -33.88
N ILE A 53 -15.39 40.65 -34.79
CA ILE A 53 -14.36 39.66 -35.14
C ILE A 53 -13.30 39.63 -34.05
N ALA A 54 -13.06 38.45 -33.47
CA ALA A 54 -12.06 38.26 -32.43
C ALA A 54 -10.64 38.60 -32.96
N PRO A 55 -9.77 39.25 -32.16
CA PRO A 55 -8.42 39.61 -32.60
C PRO A 55 -7.59 38.43 -33.14
N ILE A 56 -7.72 37.25 -32.51
CA ILE A 56 -7.04 36.02 -32.96
C ILE A 56 -7.46 35.66 -34.39
N SER A 57 -8.76 35.70 -34.69
CA SER A 57 -9.28 35.38 -36.03
C SER A 57 -8.80 36.36 -37.11
N ARG A 58 -8.52 37.62 -36.75
CA ARG A 58 -7.93 38.60 -37.68
C ARG A 58 -6.49 38.22 -38.06
N VAL A 59 -5.73 37.73 -37.08
CA VAL A 59 -4.35 37.27 -37.26
C VAL A 59 -4.33 35.98 -38.09
N GLU A 60 -5.23 35.04 -37.80
CA GLU A 60 -5.38 33.79 -38.58
C GLU A 60 -5.63 34.07 -40.06
N ALA A 61 -6.60 34.92 -40.37
CA ALA A 61 -6.91 35.30 -41.75
C ALA A 61 -5.72 35.94 -42.48
N SER A 62 -4.94 36.76 -41.76
CA SER A 62 -3.75 37.42 -42.32
C SER A 62 -2.61 36.42 -42.59
N LEU A 63 -2.39 35.48 -41.67
CA LEU A 63 -1.40 34.41 -41.83
C LEU A 63 -1.77 33.46 -42.97
N GLU A 64 -3.04 33.07 -43.06
CA GLU A 64 -3.58 32.22 -44.12
C GLU A 64 -3.36 32.86 -45.51
N ALA A 65 -3.76 34.13 -45.66
CA ALA A 65 -3.58 34.87 -46.90
C ALA A 65 -2.10 34.95 -47.32
N ARG A 66 -1.20 35.18 -46.36
CA ARG A 66 0.24 35.26 -46.64
C ARG A 66 0.83 33.91 -47.05
N ILE A 67 0.42 32.82 -46.40
CA ILE A 67 0.85 31.47 -46.79
C ILE A 67 0.37 31.13 -48.20
N ILE A 68 -0.90 31.41 -48.52
CA ILE A 68 -1.46 31.17 -49.87
C ILE A 68 -0.64 31.94 -50.92
N GLN A 69 -0.31 33.21 -50.64
CA GLN A 69 0.54 34.02 -51.52
C GLN A 69 1.91 33.38 -51.78
N LEU A 70 2.59 32.90 -50.73
CA LEU A 70 3.91 32.27 -50.85
C LEU A 70 3.84 30.90 -51.56
N ILE A 71 2.78 30.13 -51.34
CA ILE A 71 2.55 28.85 -52.02
C ILE A 71 2.36 29.08 -53.53
N LEU A 72 1.57 30.08 -53.92
CA LEU A 72 1.29 30.42 -55.32
C LEU A 72 2.47 31.10 -56.04
N LYS A 73 3.51 31.54 -55.33
CA LYS A 73 4.71 32.14 -55.93
C LYS A 73 5.40 31.13 -56.86
N GLY A 74 5.55 31.50 -58.13
CA GLY A 74 6.08 30.61 -59.18
C GLY A 74 7.53 30.17 -58.95
N LYS A 75 8.46 31.12 -58.85
CA LYS A 75 9.86 30.84 -58.48
C LYS A 75 10.06 31.16 -57.00
N LYS A 76 10.32 30.13 -56.20
CA LYS A 76 10.57 30.25 -54.76
C LYS A 76 12.06 30.38 -54.48
N GLU A 77 12.39 31.25 -53.54
CA GLU A 77 13.73 31.49 -53.02
C GLU A 77 13.88 30.84 -51.63
N GLY A 78 15.13 30.66 -51.17
CA GLY A 78 15.39 30.09 -49.84
C GLY A 78 14.77 30.88 -48.68
N SER A 79 14.56 32.19 -48.86
CA SER A 79 13.83 33.07 -47.94
C SER A 79 12.35 32.70 -47.85
N ASP A 80 11.70 32.40 -48.98
CA ASP A 80 10.27 32.05 -49.01
C ASP A 80 10.01 30.73 -48.26
N TYR A 81 10.88 29.74 -48.42
CA TYR A 81 10.74 28.47 -47.69
C TYR A 81 10.87 28.65 -46.17
N LYS A 82 11.75 29.54 -45.72
CA LYS A 82 11.86 29.90 -44.29
C LYS A 82 10.60 30.62 -43.80
N GLU A 83 10.05 31.53 -44.60
CA GLU A 83 8.81 32.23 -44.25
C GLU A 83 7.63 31.25 -44.15
N ILE A 84 7.50 30.31 -45.09
CA ILE A 84 6.46 29.26 -45.05
C ILE A 84 6.59 28.40 -43.78
N ASP A 85 7.80 27.96 -43.43
CA ASP A 85 8.03 27.18 -42.20
C ASP A 85 7.67 27.98 -40.93
N LEU A 86 8.08 29.25 -40.86
CA LEU A 86 7.74 30.13 -39.75
C LEU A 86 6.23 30.35 -39.63
N LEU A 87 5.55 30.65 -40.73
CA LEU A 87 4.10 30.84 -40.75
C LEU A 87 3.35 29.56 -40.38
N GLY A 88 3.81 28.40 -40.85
CA GLY A 88 3.26 27.09 -40.48
C GLY A 88 3.34 26.82 -38.97
N ARG A 89 4.47 27.14 -38.34
CA ARG A 89 4.62 27.03 -36.87
C ARG A 89 3.70 27.99 -36.11
N GLN A 90 3.43 29.17 -36.64
CA GLN A 90 2.49 30.12 -36.01
C GLN A 90 1.04 29.63 -36.11
N ILE A 91 0.64 29.03 -37.23
CA ILE A 91 -0.69 28.39 -37.37
C ILE A 91 -0.85 27.27 -36.34
N GLU A 92 0.16 26.41 -36.17
CA GLU A 92 0.11 25.34 -35.17
C GLU A 92 -0.08 25.91 -33.74
N ARG A 93 0.63 27.00 -33.40
CA ARG A 93 0.48 27.67 -32.10
C ARG A 93 -0.91 28.28 -31.91
N LEU A 94 -1.46 28.92 -32.93
CA LEU A 94 -2.82 29.47 -32.86
C LEU A 94 -3.86 28.36 -32.70
N ALA A 95 -3.72 27.25 -33.42
CA ALA A 95 -4.59 26.09 -33.25
C ALA A 95 -4.53 25.51 -31.82
N ARG A 96 -3.35 25.48 -31.19
CA ARG A 96 -3.19 25.09 -29.78
C ARG A 96 -3.88 26.06 -28.81
N VAL A 97 -3.75 27.36 -29.04
CA VAL A 97 -4.43 28.39 -28.25
C VAL A 97 -5.95 28.25 -28.38
N ASN A 98 -6.48 28.05 -29.59
CA ASN A 98 -7.91 27.84 -29.80
C ASN A 98 -8.41 26.56 -29.11
N ARG A 99 -7.64 25.47 -29.17
CA ARG A 99 -7.97 24.23 -28.47
C ARG A 99 -8.03 24.44 -26.96
N TYR A 100 -7.05 25.16 -26.40
CA TYR A 100 -7.04 25.54 -24.98
C TYR A 100 -8.23 26.43 -24.61
N MET A 101 -8.60 27.41 -25.43
CA MET A 101 -9.79 28.24 -25.18
C MET A 101 -11.08 27.41 -25.10
N ALA A 102 -11.13 26.24 -25.77
CA ALA A 102 -12.27 25.33 -25.72
C ALA A 102 -12.21 24.32 -24.56
N THR A 103 -11.02 23.77 -24.24
CA THR A 103 -10.85 22.70 -23.26
C THR A 103 -10.47 23.19 -21.86
N GLY A 104 -9.85 24.37 -21.75
CA GLY A 104 -9.25 24.90 -20.52
C GLY A 104 -8.03 24.12 -20.01
N ASN A 105 -7.49 23.18 -20.80
CA ASN A 105 -6.45 22.26 -20.34
C ASN A 105 -5.06 22.74 -20.76
N GLU A 106 -4.20 23.10 -19.79
CA GLU A 106 -2.83 23.59 -20.01
C GLU A 106 -1.95 22.65 -20.86
N VAL A 107 -2.29 21.37 -20.91
CA VAL A 107 -1.62 20.36 -21.73
C VAL A 107 -1.71 20.69 -23.24
N ASP A 108 -2.78 21.36 -23.68
CA ASP A 108 -2.95 21.76 -25.08
C ASP A 108 -2.02 22.92 -25.48
N LEU A 109 -1.58 23.76 -24.53
CA LEU A 109 -0.64 24.87 -24.79
C LEU A 109 0.81 24.37 -24.92
N ASN A 110 1.21 23.42 -24.06
CA ASN A 110 2.60 23.00 -23.96
C ASN A 110 2.74 21.47 -24.08
N PRO A 111 3.24 20.95 -25.22
CA PRO A 111 3.43 19.52 -25.42
C PRO A 111 4.47 18.90 -24.47
N ASN A 112 5.35 19.70 -23.86
CA ASN A 112 6.28 19.20 -22.85
C ASN A 112 5.60 18.82 -21.53
N VAL A 113 4.44 19.40 -21.22
CA VAL A 113 3.64 19.02 -20.05
C VAL A 113 3.05 17.62 -20.23
N ALA A 114 2.61 17.28 -21.45
CA ALA A 114 2.19 15.93 -21.80
C ALA A 114 3.34 14.92 -21.58
N ASN A 115 4.56 15.28 -21.98
CA ASN A 115 5.74 14.43 -21.79
C ASN A 115 6.14 14.25 -20.32
N ARG A 116 5.94 15.26 -19.47
CA ARG A 116 6.19 15.15 -18.02
C ARG A 116 5.27 14.15 -17.32
N ASN A 117 4.04 14.01 -17.82
CA ASN A 117 3.03 13.11 -17.25
C ASN A 117 3.01 11.72 -17.90
N LYS A 118 3.88 11.45 -18.88
CA LYS A 118 3.95 10.17 -19.61
C LYS A 118 4.63 9.04 -18.82
N GLY A 119 5.28 9.35 -17.71
CA GLY A 119 5.84 8.32 -16.82
C GLY A 119 4.73 7.57 -16.10
N GLU A 120 4.72 6.24 -16.18
CA GLU A 120 3.93 5.40 -15.28
C GLU A 120 4.33 5.75 -13.83
N ARG A 121 3.48 6.51 -13.13
CA ARG A 121 3.61 6.67 -11.68
C ARG A 121 3.56 5.27 -11.07
N LYS A 122 4.70 4.72 -10.65
CA LYS A 122 4.76 3.48 -9.87
C LYS A 122 3.84 3.68 -8.68
N LYS A 123 2.73 2.94 -8.65
CA LYS A 123 1.76 3.02 -7.56
C LYS A 123 2.51 2.73 -6.25
N PRO A 124 2.27 3.49 -5.17
CA PRO A 124 2.89 3.21 -3.88
C PRO A 124 2.57 1.76 -3.49
N LYS A 125 3.61 1.00 -3.11
CA LYS A 125 3.45 -0.39 -2.68
C LYS A 125 2.68 -0.37 -1.36
N LYS A 126 1.45 -0.91 -1.35
CA LYS A 126 0.63 -1.03 -0.15
C LYS A 126 1.25 -2.02 0.83
N ASN A 127 1.05 -1.80 2.13
CA ASN A 127 1.48 -2.72 3.21
C ASN A 127 2.96 -3.14 3.11
N TYR A 128 3.85 -2.19 2.78
CA TYR A 128 5.27 -2.44 2.55
C TYR A 128 6.12 -1.99 3.74
N PHE A 129 7.07 -2.82 4.15
CA PHE A 129 8.04 -2.53 5.21
C PHE A 129 9.43 -2.33 4.60
N SER A 130 10.14 -1.28 5.00
CA SER A 130 11.57 -1.13 4.70
C SER A 130 12.41 -2.12 5.52
N GLU A 131 13.63 -2.41 5.09
CA GLU A 131 14.55 -3.28 5.85
C GLU A 131 14.87 -2.70 7.23
N GLU A 132 15.04 -1.38 7.33
CA GLU A 132 15.20 -0.66 8.60
C GLU A 132 13.99 -0.83 9.52
N ALA A 133 12.77 -0.77 8.97
CA ALA A 133 11.54 -0.99 9.72
C ALA A 133 11.48 -2.43 10.27
N ILE A 134 11.84 -3.43 9.46
CA ILE A 134 11.86 -4.83 9.91
C ILE A 134 12.88 -5.00 11.05
N SER A 135 14.08 -4.44 10.91
CA SER A 135 15.11 -4.51 11.96
C SER A 135 14.66 -3.84 13.27
N LYS A 136 14.01 -2.68 13.19
CA LYS A 136 13.43 -2.00 14.36
C LYS A 136 12.32 -2.83 15.02
N LEU A 137 11.44 -3.46 14.23
CA LEU A 137 10.42 -4.37 14.77
C LEU A 137 11.05 -5.57 15.50
N GLU A 138 12.13 -6.13 14.98
CA GLU A 138 12.83 -7.23 15.65
C GLU A 138 13.42 -6.81 16.99
N GLN A 139 14.04 -5.64 17.07
CA GLN A 139 14.57 -5.09 18.32
C GLN A 139 13.45 -4.94 19.36
N VAL A 140 12.38 -4.21 19.00
CA VAL A 140 11.23 -4.00 19.88
C VAL A 140 10.60 -5.32 20.31
N PHE A 141 10.51 -6.30 19.41
CA PHE A 141 9.97 -7.62 19.73
C PHE A 141 10.74 -8.33 20.85
N PHE A 142 12.08 -8.31 20.81
CA PHE A 142 12.90 -8.95 21.84
C PHE A 142 12.97 -8.14 23.13
N ASP A 143 13.02 -6.80 23.05
CA ASP A 143 13.09 -5.92 24.21
C ASP A 143 11.79 -5.99 25.04
N ASP A 144 10.63 -6.06 24.38
CA ASP A 144 9.33 -6.18 25.04
C ASP A 144 8.97 -7.63 25.45
N SER A 145 9.83 -8.62 25.15
CA SER A 145 9.52 -10.03 25.41
C SER A 145 9.90 -10.45 26.82
N PHE A 146 8.95 -11.04 27.55
CA PHE A 146 9.24 -11.66 28.84
C PHE A 146 10.07 -12.93 28.66
N GLU A 147 10.82 -13.33 29.70
CA GLU A 147 11.70 -14.51 29.66
C GLU A 147 10.98 -15.81 29.23
N TYR A 148 9.75 -16.03 29.71
CA TYR A 148 8.96 -17.21 29.30
C TYR A 148 8.56 -17.17 27.81
N GLN A 149 8.38 -15.98 27.25
CA GLN A 149 8.07 -15.78 25.83
C GLN A 149 9.29 -16.05 24.96
N LEU A 150 10.48 -15.68 25.41
CA LEU A 150 11.75 -16.07 24.77
C LEU A 150 11.91 -17.60 24.74
N GLY A 151 11.38 -18.31 25.75
CA GLY A 151 11.25 -19.76 25.73
C GLY A 151 10.39 -20.27 24.56
N TRP A 152 9.25 -19.61 24.29
CA TRP A 152 8.41 -19.93 23.13
C TRP A 152 9.08 -19.62 21.80
N HIS A 153 9.87 -18.54 21.74
CA HIS A 153 10.67 -18.19 20.57
C HIS A 153 11.66 -19.29 20.21
N LYS A 154 12.48 -19.71 21.18
CA LYS A 154 13.46 -20.80 21.00
C LYS A 154 12.78 -22.10 20.58
N ALA A 155 11.64 -22.43 21.19
CA ALA A 155 10.86 -23.61 20.80
C ALA A 155 10.31 -23.51 19.37
N GLY A 156 9.90 -22.33 18.91
CA GLY A 156 9.44 -22.09 17.53
C GLY A 156 10.54 -22.21 16.48
N LEU A 157 11.80 -21.99 16.86
CA LEU A 157 12.96 -22.23 15.99
C LEU A 157 13.31 -23.72 15.91
N ALA A 158 13.23 -24.44 17.03
CA ALA A 158 13.62 -25.86 17.10
C ALA A 158 12.51 -26.81 16.61
N HIS A 159 11.24 -26.45 16.78
CA HIS A 159 10.11 -27.34 16.55
C HIS A 159 9.12 -26.76 15.55
N ARG A 160 8.82 -27.55 14.51
CA ARG A 160 7.79 -27.24 13.51
C ARG A 160 6.38 -27.22 14.11
N ILE A 161 6.07 -28.18 14.97
CA ILE A 161 4.78 -28.29 15.66
C ILE A 161 5.03 -28.05 17.14
N ARG A 162 4.35 -27.06 17.72
CA ARG A 162 4.46 -26.75 19.16
C ARG A 162 3.07 -26.66 19.78
N ASN A 163 2.90 -27.37 20.90
CA ASN A 163 1.70 -27.33 21.73
C ASN A 163 2.08 -26.65 23.06
N ILE A 164 1.44 -25.54 23.37
CA ILE A 164 1.81 -24.67 24.49
C ILE A 164 0.64 -24.59 25.46
N LEU A 165 0.87 -25.05 26.69
CA LEU A 165 -0.01 -24.77 27.81
C LEU A 165 0.38 -23.43 28.41
N LYS A 166 -0.60 -22.55 28.57
CA LYS A 166 -0.39 -21.18 29.06
C LYS A 166 -1.39 -20.82 30.15
N SER A 167 -1.00 -19.89 31.03
CA SER A 167 -1.91 -19.28 32.00
C SER A 167 -2.77 -18.19 31.35
N ARG A 168 -3.87 -17.78 31.98
CA ARG A 168 -4.64 -16.61 31.49
C ARG A 168 -3.83 -15.32 31.69
N GLN A 169 -4.13 -14.31 30.89
CA GLN A 169 -3.61 -12.94 31.04
C GLN A 169 -2.07 -12.80 30.95
N ILE A 170 -1.37 -13.75 30.33
CA ILE A 170 0.11 -13.67 30.13
C ILE A 170 0.53 -13.15 28.74
N GLY A 171 -0.35 -12.43 28.04
CA GLY A 171 -0.01 -11.81 26.75
C GLY A 171 0.32 -12.78 25.61
N ALA A 172 -0.20 -14.02 25.63
CA ALA A 172 0.09 -15.01 24.58
C ALA A 172 -0.32 -14.54 23.17
N THR A 173 -1.54 -14.02 23.01
CA THR A 173 -2.04 -13.48 21.73
C THR A 173 -1.17 -12.33 21.22
N PHE A 174 -0.78 -11.42 22.12
CA PHE A 174 0.11 -10.29 21.82
C PHE A 174 1.49 -10.75 21.34
N TYR A 175 2.08 -11.76 22.00
CA TYR A 175 3.34 -12.34 21.57
C TYR A 175 3.24 -13.01 20.20
N PHE A 176 2.29 -13.94 20.02
CA PHE A 176 2.19 -14.73 18.78
C PHE A 176 1.76 -13.89 17.57
N ALA A 177 0.95 -12.84 17.76
CA ALA A 177 0.63 -11.88 16.71
C ALA A 177 1.89 -11.25 16.11
N ARG A 178 2.80 -10.77 16.97
CA ARG A 178 4.05 -10.11 16.57
C ARG A 178 5.06 -11.10 15.97
N GLU A 179 5.20 -12.27 16.60
CA GLU A 179 6.06 -13.34 16.09
C GLU A 179 5.63 -13.78 14.68
N SER A 180 4.32 -13.95 14.45
CA SER A 180 3.78 -14.29 13.13
C SER A 180 4.01 -13.21 12.09
N LEU A 181 3.89 -11.91 12.42
CA LEU A 181 4.19 -10.82 11.48
C LEU A 181 5.67 -10.86 11.07
N LEU A 182 6.60 -10.94 12.03
CA LEU A 182 8.03 -11.03 11.75
C LEU A 182 8.38 -12.26 10.93
N HIS A 183 7.76 -13.40 11.25
CA HIS A 183 7.98 -14.62 10.50
C HIS A 183 7.50 -14.47 9.05
N ALA A 184 6.29 -13.92 8.83
CA ALA A 184 5.75 -13.68 7.50
C ALA A 184 6.62 -12.73 6.67
N LEU A 185 7.17 -11.68 7.29
CA LEU A 185 8.09 -10.74 6.63
C LEU A 185 9.39 -11.41 6.20
N LYS A 186 9.93 -12.32 7.04
CA LYS A 186 11.18 -13.04 6.75
C LYS A 186 11.04 -14.17 5.74
N THR A 187 9.98 -14.99 5.85
CA THR A 187 9.86 -16.23 5.07
C THR A 187 8.95 -16.10 3.85
N GLY A 188 8.03 -15.13 3.85
CA GLY A 188 6.97 -15.07 2.85
C GLY A 188 5.87 -16.10 3.04
N HIS A 189 5.86 -16.84 4.15
CA HIS A 189 4.79 -17.79 4.44
C HIS A 189 3.53 -17.06 4.89
N ASN A 190 2.38 -17.47 4.35
CA ASN A 190 1.09 -17.01 4.85
C ASN A 190 0.93 -17.40 6.31
N GLN A 191 0.26 -16.55 7.09
CA GLN A 191 -0.07 -16.82 8.49
C GLN A 191 -1.57 -17.00 8.62
N VAL A 192 -1.99 -18.12 9.17
CA VAL A 192 -3.39 -18.48 9.35
C VAL A 192 -3.68 -18.48 10.84
N PHE A 193 -4.47 -17.50 11.27
CA PHE A 193 -4.94 -17.36 12.65
C PHE A 193 -6.32 -17.99 12.77
N LEU A 194 -6.42 -19.03 13.59
CA LEU A 194 -7.66 -19.74 13.84
C LEU A 194 -8.03 -19.62 15.32
N SER A 195 -9.21 -19.08 15.58
CA SER A 195 -9.73 -18.87 16.93
C SER A 195 -11.12 -19.49 17.10
N ALA A 196 -11.65 -19.49 18.33
CA ALA A 196 -13.00 -20.02 18.58
C ALA A 196 -14.10 -19.20 17.85
N SER A 197 -13.84 -17.94 17.51
CA SER A 197 -14.68 -17.11 16.65
C SER A 197 -13.86 -16.18 15.75
N LYS A 198 -14.46 -15.68 14.65
CA LYS A 198 -13.78 -14.71 13.75
C LYS A 198 -13.42 -13.42 14.50
N THR A 199 -14.28 -12.97 15.41
CA THR A 199 -14.03 -11.79 16.26
C THR A 199 -12.82 -11.99 17.16
N GLN A 200 -12.63 -13.19 17.72
CA GLN A 200 -11.41 -13.49 18.49
C GLN A 200 -10.16 -13.48 17.60
N ALA A 201 -10.26 -14.00 16.37
CA ALA A 201 -9.15 -13.97 15.44
C ALA A 201 -8.74 -12.53 15.07
N TYR A 202 -9.69 -11.58 15.05
CA TYR A 202 -9.38 -10.15 14.84
C TYR A 202 -8.60 -9.50 15.97
N VAL A 203 -8.55 -10.09 17.17
CA VAL A 203 -7.65 -9.61 18.22
C VAL A 203 -6.18 -9.76 17.79
N PHE A 204 -5.84 -10.83 17.06
CA PHE A 204 -4.51 -10.93 16.43
C PHE A 204 -4.29 -9.82 15.40
N ARG A 205 -5.31 -9.55 14.58
CA ARG A 205 -5.26 -8.50 13.55
C ARG A 205 -4.96 -7.14 14.17
N GLU A 206 -5.63 -6.79 15.27
CA GLU A 206 -5.42 -5.53 15.98
C GLU A 206 -3.99 -5.41 16.51
N TYR A 207 -3.47 -6.46 17.17
CA TYR A 207 -2.07 -6.45 17.64
C TYR A 207 -1.06 -6.37 16.50
N ILE A 208 -1.33 -7.01 15.36
CA ILE A 208 -0.47 -6.92 14.17
C ILE A 208 -0.44 -5.49 13.61
N ILE A 209 -1.60 -4.84 13.53
CA ILE A 209 -1.71 -3.45 13.05
C ILE A 209 -0.98 -2.51 14.01
N GLN A 210 -1.22 -2.65 15.33
CA GLN A 210 -0.54 -1.85 16.35
C GLN A 210 0.98 -2.02 16.29
N PHE A 211 1.45 -3.25 16.09
CA PHE A 211 2.88 -3.52 15.99
C PHE A 211 3.49 -2.91 14.73
N ALA A 212 2.80 -2.98 13.58
CA ALA A 212 3.23 -2.33 12.34
C ALA A 212 3.25 -0.80 12.44
N LEU A 213 2.32 -0.21 13.21
CA LEU A 213 2.27 1.24 13.45
C LEU A 213 3.50 1.77 14.20
N LEU A 214 4.25 0.95 14.96
CA LEU A 214 5.49 1.37 15.63
C LEU A 214 6.62 1.76 14.66
N VAL A 215 6.47 1.38 13.39
CA VAL A 215 7.39 1.71 12.29
C VAL A 215 6.68 2.47 11.17
N ASP A 216 5.59 3.15 11.50
CA ASP A 216 4.82 4.01 10.59
C ASP A 216 4.24 3.28 9.36
N VAL A 217 3.98 1.97 9.49
CA VAL A 217 3.34 1.17 8.43
C VAL A 217 1.88 0.90 8.78
N GLU A 218 0.98 1.53 8.01
CA GLU A 218 -0.45 1.28 8.09
C GLU A 218 -0.85 0.03 7.29
N LEU A 219 -1.23 -1.04 7.99
CA LEU A 219 -1.70 -2.27 7.37
C LEU A 219 -3.20 -2.22 7.08
N ALA A 220 -3.58 -2.52 5.84
CA ALA A 220 -4.96 -2.60 5.39
C ALA A 220 -5.31 -3.93 4.70
N GLY A 221 -6.59 -4.32 4.77
CA GLY A 221 -7.15 -5.52 4.13
C GLY A 221 -7.73 -6.56 5.10
N ASP A 222 -8.50 -7.50 4.54
CA ASP A 222 -8.95 -8.76 5.14
C ASP A 222 -9.12 -9.81 4.01
N PRO A 223 -8.13 -10.68 3.75
CA PRO A 223 -6.85 -10.84 4.46
C PRO A 223 -5.88 -9.67 4.22
N ILE A 224 -4.95 -9.45 5.16
CA ILE A 224 -3.87 -8.47 4.98
C ILE A 224 -2.80 -9.09 4.09
N VAL A 225 -2.45 -8.43 2.99
CA VAL A 225 -1.40 -8.89 2.05
C VAL A 225 -0.16 -8.02 2.22
N LEU A 226 0.99 -8.62 2.54
CA LEU A 226 2.25 -7.91 2.73
C LEU A 226 2.87 -7.54 1.38
N GLY A 227 3.18 -6.25 1.19
CA GLY A 227 3.75 -5.71 -0.06
C GLY A 227 5.20 -6.12 -0.33
N ASN A 228 5.88 -6.72 0.65
CA ASN A 228 7.27 -7.18 0.56
C ASN A 228 7.38 -8.44 -0.31
N ASN A 229 6.63 -9.48 0.06
CA ASN A 229 6.77 -10.83 -0.47
C ASN A 229 5.43 -11.48 -0.85
N GLY A 230 4.30 -10.77 -0.68
CA GLY A 230 2.96 -11.27 -1.00
C GLY A 230 2.35 -12.21 0.05
N ALA A 231 3.01 -12.41 1.20
CA ALA A 231 2.46 -13.23 2.28
C ALA A 231 1.13 -12.66 2.79
N LYS A 232 0.20 -13.57 3.09
CA LYS A 232 -1.16 -13.23 3.53
C LYS A 232 -1.34 -13.54 5.02
N LEU A 233 -1.93 -12.61 5.75
CA LEU A 233 -2.37 -12.78 7.13
C LEU A 233 -3.90 -13.01 7.10
N ILE A 234 -4.30 -14.22 7.46
CA ILE A 234 -5.66 -14.74 7.24
C ILE A 234 -6.29 -15.03 8.60
N PHE A 235 -7.45 -14.44 8.88
CA PHE A 235 -8.13 -14.53 10.17
C PHE A 235 -9.42 -15.33 10.05
N LEU A 236 -9.48 -16.49 10.70
CA LEU A 236 -10.54 -17.49 10.55
C LEU A 236 -11.18 -17.83 11.89
N GLY A 237 -12.49 -18.12 11.84
CA GLY A 237 -13.22 -18.73 12.95
C GLY A 237 -13.31 -20.26 12.81
N THR A 238 -14.23 -20.88 13.55
CA THR A 238 -14.41 -22.34 13.63
C THR A 238 -15.11 -22.99 12.44
N ASN A 239 -15.40 -22.24 11.37
CA ASN A 239 -16.02 -22.80 10.17
C ASN A 239 -15.01 -23.62 9.35
N SER A 240 -15.15 -24.95 9.40
CA SER A 240 -14.27 -25.88 8.70
C SER A 240 -14.25 -25.69 7.17
N ASN A 241 -15.34 -25.22 6.57
CA ASN A 241 -15.43 -25.06 5.11
C ASN A 241 -14.56 -23.91 4.62
N THR A 242 -14.48 -22.82 5.39
CA THR A 242 -13.62 -21.66 5.06
C THR A 242 -12.16 -21.96 5.35
N ALA A 243 -11.87 -22.80 6.36
CA ALA A 243 -10.50 -23.13 6.72
C ALA A 243 -9.77 -23.96 5.65
N GLN A 244 -10.46 -24.81 4.89
CA GLN A 244 -9.79 -25.75 3.97
C GLN A 244 -9.02 -25.08 2.80
N SER A 245 -9.39 -23.86 2.39
CA SER A 245 -8.88 -23.23 1.16
C SER A 245 -7.52 -22.54 1.31
N HIS A 246 -7.04 -22.34 2.54
CA HIS A 246 -5.83 -21.57 2.80
C HIS A 246 -4.64 -22.47 3.15
N ASN A 247 -3.43 -22.02 2.78
CA ASN A 247 -2.17 -22.71 3.03
C ASN A 247 -1.20 -21.71 3.68
N GLY A 248 -0.59 -22.09 4.81
CA GLY A 248 0.30 -21.24 5.59
C GLY A 248 0.67 -21.82 6.94
N ASP A 249 1.48 -21.06 7.70
CA ASP A 249 1.77 -21.34 9.10
C ASP A 249 0.50 -21.20 9.91
N LEU A 250 0.18 -22.23 10.68
CA LEU A 250 -1.05 -22.30 11.44
C LEU A 250 -0.81 -21.84 12.88
N LEU A 251 -1.61 -20.88 13.33
CA LEU A 251 -1.68 -20.43 14.70
C LEU A 251 -3.09 -20.65 15.23
N VAL A 252 -3.24 -21.49 16.26
CA VAL A 252 -4.53 -21.81 16.86
C VAL A 252 -4.53 -21.49 18.35
N ASP A 253 -5.41 -20.59 18.77
CA ASP A 253 -5.58 -20.23 20.17
C ASP A 253 -6.79 -20.90 20.82
N GLU A 254 -6.71 -21.01 22.15
CA GLU A 254 -7.74 -21.53 23.03
C GLU A 254 -8.34 -22.87 22.55
N ILE A 255 -7.49 -23.78 22.08
CA ILE A 255 -7.88 -25.08 21.50
C ILE A 255 -8.84 -25.90 22.38
N PHE A 256 -8.76 -25.79 23.71
CA PHE A 256 -9.63 -26.52 24.62
C PHE A 256 -11.05 -25.95 24.69
N TRP A 257 -11.24 -24.73 24.23
CA TRP A 257 -12.52 -24.02 24.22
C TRP A 257 -13.17 -24.02 22.83
N ILE A 258 -12.51 -24.63 21.83
CA ILE A 258 -13.07 -24.80 20.48
C ILE A 258 -13.96 -26.06 20.45
N PRO A 259 -15.27 -25.93 20.15
CA PRO A 259 -16.14 -27.09 20.01
C PRO A 259 -15.71 -27.94 18.81
N ASN A 260 -15.78 -29.26 18.93
CA ASN A 260 -15.41 -30.21 17.87
C ASN A 260 -13.99 -29.99 17.31
N PHE A 261 -13.04 -29.60 18.17
CA PHE A 261 -11.66 -29.31 17.78
C PHE A 261 -11.00 -30.44 16.97
N GLN A 262 -11.34 -31.71 17.19
CA GLN A 262 -10.79 -32.82 16.39
C GLN A 262 -11.09 -32.68 14.88
N LYS A 263 -12.33 -32.30 14.54
CA LYS A 263 -12.74 -32.07 13.14
C LYS A 263 -12.00 -30.87 12.56
N LEU A 264 -11.90 -29.79 13.35
CA LEU A 264 -11.21 -28.57 12.92
C LEU A 264 -9.71 -28.80 12.74
N ARG A 265 -9.07 -29.52 13.67
CA ARG A 265 -7.65 -29.90 13.61
C ARG A 265 -7.36 -30.73 12.38
N LYS A 266 -8.25 -31.65 11.98
CA LYS A 266 -8.08 -32.44 10.75
C LYS A 266 -7.97 -31.52 9.52
N VAL A 267 -8.88 -30.55 9.38
CA VAL A 267 -8.85 -29.58 8.27
C VAL A 267 -7.64 -28.66 8.38
N ALA A 268 -7.40 -28.09 9.56
CA ALA A 268 -6.32 -27.14 9.80
C ALA A 268 -4.93 -27.77 9.61
N SER A 269 -4.76 -29.05 9.96
CA SER A 269 -3.51 -29.79 9.73
C SER A 269 -3.21 -29.98 8.24
N GLY A 270 -4.23 -29.98 7.38
CA GLY A 270 -4.06 -29.98 5.92
C GLY A 270 -3.49 -28.66 5.39
N MET A 271 -3.85 -27.54 6.02
CA MET A 271 -3.40 -26.19 5.65
C MET A 271 -1.90 -25.99 5.86
N ALA A 272 -1.37 -26.57 6.94
CA ALA A 272 0.05 -26.55 7.30
C ALA A 272 0.70 -27.92 7.07
N SER A 273 0.32 -28.64 6.01
CA SER A 273 0.83 -30.00 5.74
C SER A 273 2.27 -30.02 5.20
N GLN A 274 2.73 -28.92 4.59
CA GLN A 274 4.06 -28.84 4.00
C GLN A 274 5.17 -28.77 5.06
N LYS A 275 6.33 -29.38 4.78
CA LYS A 275 7.42 -29.54 5.77
C LYS A 275 7.97 -28.22 6.30
N HIS A 276 7.96 -27.16 5.49
CA HIS A 276 8.48 -25.84 5.89
C HIS A 276 7.48 -25.01 6.70
N LEU A 277 6.20 -25.41 6.75
CA LEU A 277 5.15 -24.71 7.49
C LEU A 277 5.07 -25.19 8.93
N ARG A 278 4.78 -24.26 9.83
CA ARG A 278 4.73 -24.46 11.28
C ARG A 278 3.29 -24.56 11.76
N SER A 279 3.09 -25.20 12.91
CA SER A 279 1.80 -25.24 13.59
C SER A 279 1.97 -24.98 15.08
N THR A 280 1.34 -23.92 15.56
CA THR A 280 1.37 -23.48 16.95
C THR A 280 -0.02 -23.61 17.53
N TYR A 281 -0.16 -24.46 18.53
CA TYR A 281 -1.40 -24.62 19.28
C TYR A 281 -1.15 -24.14 20.70
N PHE A 282 -1.99 -23.24 21.21
CA PHE A 282 -1.86 -22.80 22.59
C PHE A 282 -3.22 -22.59 23.26
N SER A 283 -3.32 -22.91 24.55
CA SER A 283 -4.58 -22.78 25.27
C SER A 283 -4.37 -22.77 26.77
N THR A 284 -5.34 -22.18 27.46
CA THR A 284 -5.45 -22.33 28.91
C THR A 284 -6.01 -23.71 29.22
N PRO A 285 -5.38 -24.54 30.08
CA PRO A 285 -5.91 -25.85 30.43
C PRO A 285 -7.30 -25.72 31.10
N PRO A 286 -8.25 -26.62 30.80
CA PRO A 286 -9.49 -26.67 31.55
C PRO A 286 -9.23 -27.16 32.98
N LEU A 287 -10.09 -26.77 33.94
CA LEU A 287 -9.97 -27.15 35.37
C LEU A 287 -9.93 -28.68 35.59
N TRP A 288 -10.50 -29.48 34.69
CA TRP A 288 -10.46 -30.95 34.72
C TRP A 288 -9.45 -31.57 33.71
N GLY A 289 -8.66 -30.74 33.04
CA GLY A 289 -7.95 -31.08 31.79
C GLY A 289 -6.55 -31.65 31.89
N MET A 290 -5.93 -31.71 33.07
CA MET A 290 -4.58 -32.29 33.20
C MET A 290 -4.54 -33.79 32.86
N ALA A 291 -5.68 -34.49 32.90
CA ALA A 291 -5.76 -35.91 32.53
C ALA A 291 -5.78 -36.15 31.01
N HIS A 292 -6.43 -35.29 30.22
CA HIS A 292 -6.58 -35.49 28.78
C HIS A 292 -5.40 -34.97 27.94
N PHE A 293 -4.61 -34.01 28.43
CA PHE A 293 -3.41 -33.56 27.74
C PHE A 293 -2.34 -34.66 27.62
N ASN A 294 -2.28 -35.56 28.60
CA ASN A 294 -1.42 -36.74 28.57
C ASN A 294 -1.90 -37.82 27.58
N SER A 295 -3.19 -37.84 27.18
CA SER A 295 -3.74 -38.83 26.25
C SER A 295 -3.50 -38.54 24.76
N GLY A 296 -3.03 -37.33 24.42
CA GLY A 296 -2.79 -36.89 23.04
C GLY A 296 -1.42 -37.26 22.44
N GLN A 297 -0.55 -37.92 23.22
CA GLN A 297 0.80 -38.35 22.82
C GLN A 297 0.82 -39.66 21.99
N ALA A 298 -0.33 -40.20 21.60
CA ALA A 298 -0.41 -41.59 21.15
C ALA A 298 -0.30 -41.85 19.63
N ASN A 299 -0.33 -40.87 18.72
CA ASN A 299 -0.40 -41.19 17.28
C ASN A 299 0.36 -40.23 16.35
N CYS A 300 1.62 -40.56 16.04
CA CYS A 300 2.18 -40.34 14.71
C CYS A 300 3.40 -41.25 14.39
N SER A 301 3.15 -42.55 14.24
CA SER A 301 3.61 -43.37 13.10
C SER A 301 2.69 -44.59 13.01
N THR A 302 2.19 -44.87 11.83
CA THR A 302 0.88 -45.51 11.57
C THR A 302 0.87 -47.03 11.81
N LYS A 303 0.08 -47.49 12.80
CA LYS A 303 -0.86 -48.66 12.79
C LYS A 303 -1.46 -48.77 14.19
N ALA A 304 -2.79 -48.73 14.29
CA ALA A 304 -3.51 -48.61 15.56
C ALA A 304 -3.27 -49.82 16.48
N VAL A 305 -2.89 -49.56 17.75
CA VAL A 305 -3.05 -50.34 19.00
C VAL A 305 -1.98 -49.86 20.00
N LYS A 306 -2.37 -49.69 21.28
CA LYS A 306 -1.61 -49.24 22.48
C LYS A 306 -0.07 -49.23 22.36
N MET A 307 0.60 -48.10 22.64
CA MET A 307 2.08 -47.96 22.61
C MET A 307 2.65 -47.28 23.88
N PRO A 308 3.89 -47.62 24.32
CA PRO A 308 4.44 -47.38 25.67
C PRO A 308 5.42 -46.18 25.79
N VAL A 309 5.75 -45.85 27.05
CA VAL A 309 6.22 -44.55 27.59
C VAL A 309 7.67 -44.14 27.26
N SER A 310 8.47 -44.92 26.54
CA SER A 310 9.95 -44.73 26.54
C SER A 310 10.58 -43.91 25.39
N ALA A 311 9.83 -43.24 24.51
CA ALA A 311 10.41 -42.60 23.30
C ALA A 311 10.21 -41.07 23.13
N TRP A 312 9.75 -40.32 24.14
CA TRP A 312 9.51 -38.86 24.02
C TRP A 312 10.51 -38.05 24.86
N ARG A 313 11.59 -37.54 24.27
CA ARG A 313 12.39 -36.46 24.88
C ARG A 313 11.74 -35.11 24.58
N SER A 314 11.14 -34.48 25.59
CA SER A 314 10.66 -33.09 25.52
C SER A 314 11.19 -32.30 26.73
N ILE A 315 11.71 -31.10 26.45
CA ILE A 315 12.20 -30.14 27.45
C ILE A 315 11.02 -29.27 27.88
N SER A 316 10.65 -29.36 29.16
CA SER A 316 9.75 -28.44 29.85
C SER A 316 10.53 -27.22 30.37
N VAL A 317 10.17 -25.99 29.98
CA VAL A 317 10.84 -24.77 30.51
C VAL A 317 10.01 -24.04 31.59
N THR A 318 8.75 -24.40 31.84
CA THR A 318 7.88 -23.63 32.75
C THR A 318 7.61 -24.25 34.13
N ALA A 319 8.26 -25.38 34.48
CA ALA A 319 7.94 -26.08 35.73
C ALA A 319 8.76 -25.66 36.97
N ARG A 320 9.69 -24.68 36.87
CA ARG A 320 10.56 -24.32 38.01
C ARG A 320 10.16 -23.08 38.81
N SER A 321 9.31 -22.20 38.31
CA SER A 321 8.92 -20.97 39.03
C SER A 321 7.56 -21.05 39.75
N LEU A 322 6.76 -22.11 39.54
CA LEU A 322 5.41 -22.24 40.13
C LEU A 322 5.34 -23.05 41.44
N ARG A 323 6.48 -23.54 41.97
CA ARG A 323 6.49 -24.25 43.27
C ARG A 323 6.56 -23.33 44.49
N ALA A 324 6.74 -22.02 44.33
CA ALA A 324 6.90 -21.10 45.46
C ALA A 324 5.61 -20.40 45.92
N SER A 325 4.48 -20.52 45.22
CA SER A 325 3.26 -19.75 45.56
C SER A 325 2.01 -20.57 45.89
N VAL A 326 2.10 -21.89 45.98
CA VAL A 326 0.94 -22.77 46.25
C VAL A 326 1.05 -23.55 47.58
N ALA A 327 2.05 -23.23 48.43
CA ALA A 327 2.23 -23.90 49.72
C ALA A 327 1.72 -23.14 50.96
N VAL A 328 1.00 -22.02 50.80
CA VAL A 328 0.55 -21.18 51.94
C VAL A 328 -0.98 -21.10 52.11
N MET A 329 -1.79 -21.74 51.25
CA MET A 329 -3.26 -21.76 51.40
C MET A 329 -3.82 -23.15 51.70
N ALA A 330 -3.18 -23.89 52.62
CA ALA A 330 -3.77 -25.10 53.19
C ALA A 330 -3.25 -25.30 54.61
N ASN A 331 -3.72 -24.47 55.55
CA ASN A 331 -4.04 -24.86 56.93
C ASN A 331 -4.54 -23.62 57.68
N GLY A 332 -5.84 -23.62 57.99
CA GLY A 332 -6.42 -22.65 58.90
C GLY A 332 -5.83 -22.83 60.30
N GLY A 333 -5.12 -21.80 60.78
CA GLY A 333 -4.57 -21.73 62.13
C GLY A 333 -4.26 -20.28 62.46
N ARG A 334 -4.75 -19.81 63.62
CA ARG A 334 -4.66 -18.43 64.12
C ARG A 334 -3.22 -17.87 64.06
N LEU A 335 -3.08 -16.62 63.59
CA LEU A 335 -1.84 -15.85 63.68
C LEU A 335 -1.75 -15.13 65.04
N SER A 336 -0.67 -15.41 65.78
CA SER A 336 -0.08 -14.51 66.77
C SER A 336 1.31 -14.10 66.26
N PRO A 337 1.80 -12.86 66.50
CA PRO A 337 2.95 -12.33 65.78
C PRO A 337 4.27 -12.69 66.49
N LEU A 338 5.21 -13.30 65.77
CA LEU A 338 6.60 -13.39 66.24
C LEU A 338 7.61 -12.93 65.18
N ARG A 339 8.20 -11.77 65.51
CA ARG A 339 9.58 -11.28 65.26
C ARG A 339 10.36 -11.78 64.04
N MET A 340 10.70 -10.82 63.17
CA MET A 340 11.80 -10.90 62.21
C MET A 340 13.16 -11.01 62.92
N HIS A 341 14.04 -11.87 62.38
CA HIS A 341 15.49 -11.79 62.55
C HIS A 341 16.13 -11.87 61.16
N LEU A 342 16.82 -10.80 60.77
CA LEU A 342 17.74 -10.74 59.65
C LEU A 342 19.10 -11.28 60.12
N PRO A 343 19.87 -12.05 59.32
CA PRO A 343 21.26 -12.31 59.64
C PRO A 343 22.17 -11.26 58.99
N GLU A 344 23.02 -10.66 59.84
CA GLU A 344 24.14 -9.80 59.49
C GLU A 344 25.34 -10.58 58.93
N ALA A 345 26.23 -9.80 58.33
CA ALA A 345 27.45 -10.15 57.61
C ALA A 345 28.51 -10.92 58.44
N ALA A 346 29.35 -11.68 57.73
CA ALA A 346 30.68 -12.06 58.21
C ALA A 346 31.71 -11.95 57.07
N THR A 347 32.73 -11.12 57.31
CA THR A 347 33.88 -10.87 56.44
C THR A 347 35.13 -11.59 56.97
N SER A 348 35.87 -12.17 56.02
CA SER A 348 37.34 -12.14 55.88
C SER A 348 38.27 -13.15 56.59
N SER A 349 39.36 -13.42 55.84
CA SER A 349 40.70 -13.95 56.18
C SER A 349 40.86 -15.49 56.08
N THR A 350 41.87 -16.11 55.45
CA THR A 350 43.19 -15.71 54.91
C THR A 350 43.75 -16.74 53.88
N TRP A 351 44.67 -16.21 53.06
CA TRP A 351 45.65 -16.68 52.04
C TRP A 351 46.31 -18.09 51.96
N THR A 352 46.90 -18.30 50.76
CA THR A 352 47.98 -19.22 50.27
C THR A 352 47.59 -20.66 49.92
N TYR A 353 47.99 -21.29 48.80
CA TYR A 353 48.91 -21.01 47.67
C TYR A 353 48.26 -21.48 46.36
#